data_AF-A0A7K2ZLA2-F1
#
_entry.id   AF-A0A7K2ZLA2-F1
#
_cell.length_a   1.000
_cell.length_b   1.000
_cell.length_c   1.000
_cell.angle_alpha   90.00
_cell.angle_beta   90.00
_cell.angle_gamma   90.00
#
_symmetry.space_group_name_H-M   'P 1'
#
loop_
_entity.id
_entity.type
_entity.pdbx_description
1 polymer ?
#
loop_
_entity_poly.entity_id
_entity_poly.type
_entity_poly.pdbx_seq_one_letter_code
_entity_poly.pdbx_strand_id
1 'polypeptide(L)' 'VVATTARHAPLHANIDLALAVLSVACGMAAEAGETVFAVSRTAGWIAHALEEYGERPLRIRPSGQYAGPRPPQPIP' A
#
# COMPACT_ATOMS: atom_id res chain seq x y z
N VAL A 1 -19.51 0.29 15.31
CA VAL A 1 -18.16 -0.13 14.85
C VAL A 1 -17.10 0.89 15.20
N VAL A 2 -17.13 2.12 14.65
CA VAL A 2 -16.14 3.19 14.95
C VAL A 2 -16.00 3.47 16.46
N ALA A 3 -17.12 3.68 17.16
CA ALA A 3 -17.14 3.91 18.61
C ALA A 3 -16.72 2.69 19.45
N THR A 4 -16.56 1.51 18.86
CA THR A 4 -16.05 0.30 19.53
C THR A 4 -14.55 0.16 19.30
N THR A 5 -14.06 0.40 18.09
CA THR A 5 -12.63 0.38 17.75
C THR A 5 -11.87 1.50 18.48
N ALA A 6 -12.44 2.70 18.53
CA ALA A 6 -11.85 3.85 19.22
C ALA A 6 -11.72 3.68 20.75
N ARG A 7 -12.33 2.65 21.35
CA ARG A 7 -12.14 2.33 22.78
C ARG A 7 -10.82 1.63 23.08
N HIS A 8 -10.18 1.06 22.06
CA HIS A 8 -8.98 0.22 22.22
C HIS A 8 -7.69 0.91 21.75
N ALA A 9 -7.80 1.97 20.94
CA ALA A 9 -6.67 2.79 20.51
C ALA A 9 -7.14 4.24 20.23
N PRO A 10 -6.33 5.27 20.53
CA PRO A 10 -6.62 6.67 20.23
C PRO A 10 -6.38 6.98 18.74
N LEU A 11 -6.86 6.13 17.84
CA LEU A 11 -6.67 6.25 16.41
C LEU A 11 -8.01 6.54 15.72
N HIS A 12 -7.97 7.45 14.75
CA HIS A 12 -9.12 7.70 13.89
C HIS A 12 -9.30 6.54 12.90
N ALA A 13 -10.56 6.23 12.61
CA ALA A 13 -10.91 5.29 11.56
C ALA A 13 -10.45 5.82 10.19
N ASN A 14 -9.70 5.01 9.45
CA ASN A 14 -9.37 5.28 8.06
C ASN A 14 -10.41 4.61 7.12
N ILE A 15 -10.18 4.72 5.81
CA ILE A 15 -11.06 4.16 4.78
C ILE A 15 -11.18 2.63 4.86
N ASP A 16 -10.15 1.94 5.35
CA ASP A 16 -10.14 0.48 5.43
C ASP A 16 -11.21 -0.02 6.41
N LEU A 17 -11.46 0.72 7.50
CA LEU A 17 -12.56 0.39 8.42
C LEU A 17 -13.92 0.53 7.73
N ALA A 18 -14.11 1.59 6.93
CA ALA A 18 -15.35 1.79 6.20
C ALA A 18 -15.58 0.67 5.17
N LEU A 19 -14.52 0.25 4.50
CA LEU A 19 -14.55 -0.84 3.52
C LEU A 19 -14.85 -2.19 4.19
N ALA A 20 -14.25 -2.46 5.35
CA ALA A 20 -14.56 -3.65 6.13
C ALA A 20 -16.02 -3.67 6.60
N VAL A 21 -16.54 -2.52 7.06
CA VAL A 21 -17.96 -2.39 7.45
C VAL A 21 -18.88 -2.65 6.27
N LEU A 22 -18.58 -2.09 5.09
CA LEU A 22 -19.35 -2.32 3.86
C LEU A 22 -19.38 -3.82 3.51
N SER A 23 -18.22 -4.46 3.44
CA SER A 23 -18.12 -5.87 3.06
C SER A 23 -18.89 -6.78 4.02
N VAL A 24 -18.76 -6.55 5.34
CA VAL A 24 -19.48 -7.34 6.35
C VAL A 24 -20.98 -7.06 6.33
N ALA A 25 -21.38 -5.79 6.25
CA ALA A 25 -22.79 -5.40 6.26
C ALA A 25 -23.56 -5.94 5.04
N CYS A 26 -22.88 -6.10 3.91
CA CYS A 26 -23.45 -6.65 2.68
C CYS A 26 -23.22 -8.16 2.50
N GLY A 27 -22.60 -8.85 3.47
CA GLY A 27 -22.34 -10.30 3.38
C GLY A 27 -21.41 -10.68 2.23
N MET A 28 -20.48 -9.80 1.87
CA MET A 28 -19.52 -10.03 0.78
C MET A 28 -18.43 -11.04 1.20
N ALA A 29 -17.74 -11.60 0.21
CA ALA A 29 -16.55 -12.41 0.45
C ALA A 29 -15.47 -11.61 1.21
N ALA A 30 -14.62 -12.29 1.97
CA ALA A 30 -13.57 -11.66 2.78
C ALA A 30 -12.65 -10.75 1.94
N GLU A 31 -12.33 -11.16 0.70
CA GLU A 31 -11.45 -10.44 -0.22
C GLU A 31 -12.13 -9.28 -0.98
N ALA A 32 -13.44 -9.05 -0.75
CA ALA A 32 -14.19 -8.04 -1.48
C ALA A 32 -13.65 -6.63 -1.23
N GLY A 33 -13.13 -6.36 -0.03
CA GLY A 33 -12.50 -5.07 0.29
C GLY A 33 -11.29 -4.82 -0.60
N GLU A 34 -10.35 -5.76 -0.65
CA GLU A 34 -9.16 -5.65 -1.52
C GLU A 34 -9.55 -5.50 -2.99
N THR A 35 -10.55 -6.25 -3.44
CA THR A 35 -11.04 -6.18 -4.83
C THR A 35 -11.59 -4.79 -5.18
N VAL A 36 -12.44 -4.22 -4.31
CA VAL A 36 -12.99 -2.86 -4.50
C VAL A 36 -11.88 -1.82 -4.50
N PHE A 37 -10.90 -1.96 -3.59
CA PHE A 37 -9.74 -1.07 -3.53
C PHE A 37 -8.92 -1.14 -4.82
N ALA A 38 -8.53 -2.34 -5.26
CA ALA A 38 -7.70 -2.54 -6.44
C ALA A 38 -8.36 -2.00 -7.71
N VAL A 39 -9.65 -2.29 -7.93
CA VAL A 39 -10.41 -1.78 -9.09
C VAL A 39 -10.46 -0.25 -9.05
N SER A 40 -10.79 0.33 -7.89
CA SER A 40 -10.89 1.80 -7.74
C SER A 40 -9.54 2.49 -7.91
N ARG A 41 -8.45 1.92 -7.35
CA ARG A 41 -7.10 2.50 -7.40
C ARG A 41 -6.45 2.37 -8.77
N THR A 42 -6.86 1.41 -9.58
CA THR A 42 -6.35 1.23 -10.96
C THR A 42 -6.44 2.53 -11.76
N ALA A 43 -7.53 3.29 -11.64
CA ALA A 43 -7.66 4.58 -12.31
C ALA A 43 -6.56 5.57 -11.90
N GLY A 44 -6.26 5.66 -10.60
CA GLY A 44 -5.19 6.52 -10.08
C GLY A 44 -3.79 6.03 -10.45
N TRP A 45 -3.56 4.71 -10.49
CA TRP A 45 -2.29 4.16 -10.95
C TRP A 45 -2.02 4.48 -12.41
N ILE A 46 -3.05 4.34 -13.27
CA ILE A 46 -2.94 4.71 -14.69
C ILE A 46 -2.68 6.22 -14.81
N ALA A 47 -3.41 7.06 -14.07
CA ALA A 47 -3.19 8.50 -14.09
C ALA A 47 -1.74 8.87 -13.71
N HIS A 48 -1.23 8.33 -12.60
CA HIS A 48 0.15 8.58 -12.18
C HIS A 48 1.19 8.02 -13.17
N ALA A 49 0.93 6.89 -13.80
CA ALA A 49 1.82 6.36 -14.84
C ALA A 49 1.88 7.29 -16.06
N LEU A 50 0.74 7.84 -16.49
CA LEU A 50 0.68 8.82 -17.57
C LEU A 50 1.38 10.13 -17.20
N GLU A 51 1.22 10.59 -15.95
CA GLU A 51 1.96 11.75 -15.42
C GLU A 51 3.48 11.50 -15.44
N GLU A 52 3.93 10.32 -15.01
CA GLU A 52 5.35 9.94 -15.04
C GLU A 52 5.91 9.88 -16.47
N TYR A 53 5.14 9.41 -17.45
CA TYR A 53 5.60 9.37 -18.86
C TYR A 53 5.82 10.77 -19.46
N GLY A 54 5.20 11.81 -18.91
CA GLY A 54 5.45 13.20 -19.29
C GLY A 54 6.75 13.78 -18.74
N GLU A 55 7.40 13.08 -17.82
CA GLU A 55 8.55 13.57 -17.07
C GLU A 55 9.88 13.02 -17.58
N ARG A 56 10.99 13.59 -17.11
CA ARG A 56 12.32 13.10 -17.51
C ARG A 56 12.51 11.66 -17.00
N PRO A 57 13.05 10.73 -17.81
CA PRO A 57 13.32 9.37 -17.34
C PRO A 57 14.30 9.30 -16.15
N LEU A 58 14.23 8.19 -15.40
CA LEU A 58 15.19 7.80 -14.34
C LEU A 58 15.28 8.73 -13.12
N ARG A 59 14.18 9.40 -12.74
CA ARG A 59 14.13 10.28 -11.53
C ARG A 59 14.28 9.52 -10.22
N ILE A 60 13.79 8.29 -10.16
CA ILE A 60 13.87 7.44 -8.96
C ILE A 60 15.05 6.47 -9.12
N ARG A 61 16.13 6.74 -8.37
CA ARG A 61 17.31 5.86 -8.28
C ARG A 61 17.73 5.69 -6.82
N PRO A 62 17.03 4.83 -6.05
CA PRO A 62 17.36 4.61 -4.65
C PRO A 62 18.75 3.99 -4.53
N SER A 63 19.52 4.46 -3.55
CA SER A 63 20.78 3.85 -3.13
C SER A 63 20.58 3.11 -1.81
N GLY A 64 21.23 1.96 -1.66
CA GLY A 64 21.23 1.19 -0.42
C GLY A 64 22.57 1.32 0.30
N GLN A 65 22.55 1.24 1.62
CA GLN A 65 23.75 1.05 2.42
C GLN A 65 23.90 -0.45 2.70
N TYR A 66 25.03 -1.04 2.27
CA TYR A 66 25.33 -2.42 2.58
C TYR A 66 25.82 -2.53 4.04
N ALA A 67 25.06 -3.23 4.86
CA ALA A 67 25.38 -3.51 6.27
C ALA A 67 25.76 -4.98 6.50
N GLY A 68 26.03 -5.73 5.44
CA GLY A 68 26.47 -7.13 5.54
C GLY A 68 27.96 -7.27 5.82
N PRO A 69 28.45 -8.51 6.03
CA PRO A 69 29.86 -8.78 6.26
C PRO A 69 30.71 -8.37 5.05
N ARG A 70 31.95 -7.94 5.31
CA ARG A 70 32.93 -7.66 4.26
C ARG A 70 33.22 -8.96 3.47
N PRO A 71 33.32 -8.90 2.12
CA PRO A 71 33.66 -10.07 1.32
C PRO A 71 34.99 -10.72 1.78
N PRO A 72 35.08 -12.05 1.80
CA PRO A 72 36.33 -12.74 2.14
C PRO A 72 37.44 -12.37 1.14
N GLN A 73 38.68 -12.32 1.62
CA GLN A 73 39.84 -12.02 0.79
C GLN A 73 40.07 -13.15 -0.22
N PRO A 74 40.44 -12.86 -1.49
CA PRO A 74 40.79 -13.90 -2.45
C PRO A 74 41.94 -14.76 -1.92
N ILE A 75 41.80 -16.08 -2.03
CA ILE A 75 42.88 -17.03 -1.72
C ILE A 75 43.92 -17.02 -2.86
N PRO A 76 45.23 -17.16 -2.55
CA PRO A 76 46.30 -17.24 -3.55
C PRO A 76 46.12 -18.42 -4.53
#